data_AF-A0A7S6S8H2-F1
#
_entry.id   AF-A0A7S6S8H2-F1
#
_cell.length_a   1.000
_cell.length_b   1.000
_cell.length_c   1.000
_cell.angle_alpha   90.00
_cell.angle_beta   90.00
_cell.angle_gamma   90.00
#
_symmetry.space_group_name_H-M   'P 1'
#
loop_
_entity.id
_entity.type
_entity.pdbx_description
1 polymer ?
#
loop_
_entity_poly.entity_id
_entity_poly.type
_entity_poly.pdbx_seq_one_letter_code
_entity_poly.pdbx_strand_id
1 'polypeptide(L)'
;MHDIDRTQLESNPELENFEHEQYEYGEFGEYGETEWGGETGAFSEAETMELAAELLGVSNEAELDRFLGSLIKRAGQAAGKFIKSPVGQQLGGLLKGAAKQALPMVGSAIGGYFGGAGGAKIGNQVASTAGRIFGLELEGLSHEDQEYEAAKSFVQFAGTAARNAALSPQAANPRAVAQSAVAAAARQLAPGLVRGAPAVNPGALGKACPSCGRGAMSGRWMRRGNKIILFGA
;
A
#
# COMPACT_ATOMS: atom_id res chain seq x y z
N MET A 1 65.85 -3.73 8.31
CA MET A 1 65.38 -4.81 7.43
C MET A 1 64.02 -5.21 7.99
N HIS A 2 62.96 -5.00 7.21
CA HIS A 2 61.58 -4.93 7.70
C HIS A 2 61.04 -6.30 8.11
N ASP A 3 60.66 -6.41 9.38
CA ASP A 3 59.63 -7.35 9.84
C ASP A 3 58.29 -6.74 9.46
N ILE A 4 57.58 -7.36 8.52
CA ILE A 4 56.17 -7.05 8.25
C ILE A 4 55.37 -8.28 8.64
N ASP A 5 54.53 -8.05 9.64
CA ASP A 5 53.50 -8.91 10.18
C ASP A 5 52.80 -9.75 9.12
N ARG A 6 53.04 -11.05 9.21
CA ARG A 6 52.18 -12.07 8.65
C ARG A 6 51.01 -12.27 9.61
N THR A 7 50.06 -11.35 9.64
CA THR A 7 48.73 -11.63 10.17
C THR A 7 48.07 -12.62 9.21
N GLN A 8 48.23 -13.91 9.51
CA GLN A 8 47.35 -14.93 8.95
C GLN A 8 45.95 -14.60 9.44
N LEU A 9 45.12 -14.07 8.55
CA LEU A 9 43.68 -14.08 8.74
C LEU A 9 43.29 -15.56 8.75
N GLU A 10 43.13 -16.14 9.95
CA GLU A 10 42.45 -17.42 10.09
C GLU A 10 41.02 -17.20 9.57
N SER A 11 40.78 -17.62 8.33
CA SER A 11 39.43 -17.74 7.77
C SER A 11 38.68 -18.72 8.65
N ASN A 12 37.77 -18.19 9.48
CA ASN A 12 36.95 -18.98 10.37
C ASN A 12 35.80 -19.58 9.54
N PRO A 13 35.80 -20.88 9.21
CA PRO A 13 34.84 -21.47 8.26
C PRO A 13 33.39 -21.44 8.77
N GLU A 14 33.17 -21.18 10.07
CA GLU A 14 31.82 -20.97 10.62
C GLU A 14 31.26 -19.57 10.34
N LEU A 15 32.10 -18.55 10.12
CA LEU A 15 31.63 -17.22 9.71
C LEU A 15 31.34 -17.17 8.20
N GLU A 16 32.15 -17.85 7.38
CA GLU A 16 31.93 -17.96 5.94
C GLU A 16 30.64 -18.75 5.62
N ASN A 17 30.28 -19.79 6.38
CA ASN A 17 29.00 -20.48 6.20
C ASN A 17 27.79 -19.59 6.52
N PHE A 18 27.88 -18.73 7.54
CA PHE A 18 26.79 -17.81 7.87
C PHE A 18 26.59 -16.70 6.83
N GLU A 19 27.67 -16.28 6.16
CA GLU A 19 27.59 -15.38 5.03
C GLU A 19 27.10 -16.12 3.78
N HIS A 20 27.49 -17.38 3.54
CA HIS A 20 27.04 -18.14 2.38
C HIS A 20 25.57 -18.55 2.44
N GLU A 21 25.02 -18.86 3.62
CA GLU A 21 23.60 -19.19 3.81
C GLU A 21 22.65 -17.99 3.61
N GLN A 22 23.16 -16.74 3.65
CA GLN A 22 22.36 -15.55 3.33
C GLN A 22 22.32 -15.24 1.82
N TYR A 23 23.20 -15.86 1.03
CA TYR A 23 23.25 -15.69 -0.43
C TYR A 23 22.68 -16.88 -1.20
N GLU A 24 22.47 -18.04 -0.57
CA GLU A 24 21.83 -19.21 -1.17
C GLU A 24 20.30 -19.23 -0.94
N TYR A 25 19.65 -18.09 -1.18
CA TYR A 25 18.20 -18.00 -1.39
C TYR A 25 17.88 -17.25 -2.70
N GLY A 26 18.80 -17.37 -3.67
CA GLY A 26 18.72 -16.76 -5.00
C GLY A 26 18.78 -17.74 -6.16
N GLU A 27 18.99 -19.04 -5.94
CA GLU A 27 19.31 -19.98 -7.01
C GLU A 27 18.34 -21.16 -7.10
N PHE A 28 17.08 -20.84 -7.42
CA PHE A 28 16.17 -21.81 -8.02
C PHE A 28 15.19 -21.13 -8.96
N GLY A 29 15.64 -20.86 -10.19
CA GLY A 29 14.81 -20.22 -11.21
C GLY A 29 15.49 -19.96 -12.54
N GLU A 30 16.48 -20.75 -12.93
CA GLU A 30 17.06 -20.73 -14.28
C GLU A 30 16.08 -21.36 -15.29
N TYR A 31 15.04 -20.62 -15.70
CA TYR A 31 14.30 -20.77 -16.97
C TYR A 31 13.56 -19.46 -17.25
N GLY A 32 14.25 -18.49 -17.85
CA GLY A 32 13.63 -17.24 -18.30
C GLY A 32 14.56 -16.04 -18.20
N GLU A 33 15.70 -16.09 -18.86
CA GLU A 33 16.49 -14.90 -19.16
C GLU A 33 15.60 -13.93 -19.95
N THR A 34 15.01 -12.96 -19.24
CA THR A 34 14.57 -11.71 -19.85
C THR A 34 15.55 -10.66 -19.37
N GLU A 35 16.61 -10.46 -20.15
CA GLU A 35 17.43 -9.26 -20.11
C GLU A 35 16.54 -8.02 -20.31
N TRP A 36 16.05 -7.45 -19.22
CA TRP A 36 15.71 -6.03 -19.09
C TRP A 36 16.03 -5.60 -17.67
N GLY A 37 17.24 -5.08 -17.48
CA GLY A 37 17.64 -4.43 -16.25
C GLY A 37 16.87 -3.13 -16.04
N GLY A 38 16.41 -2.92 -14.81
CA GLY A 38 16.20 -1.57 -14.28
C GLY A 38 14.78 -1.06 -14.11
N GLU A 39 13.73 -1.87 -14.23
CA GLU A 39 12.37 -1.42 -13.88
C GLU A 39 11.88 -2.06 -12.57
N THR A 40 11.92 -1.29 -11.50
CA THR A 40 11.44 -1.65 -10.16
C THR A 40 9.90 -1.71 -10.13
N GLY A 41 9.27 -2.58 -10.93
CA GLY A 41 7.82 -2.62 -11.10
C GLY A 41 7.26 -3.96 -11.57
N ALA A 42 5.94 -4.09 -11.50
CA ALA A 42 5.20 -5.22 -12.10
C ALA A 42 4.83 -4.99 -13.58
N PHE A 43 5.10 -3.79 -14.10
CA PHE A 43 4.76 -3.30 -15.43
C PHE A 43 5.91 -2.47 -15.95
N SER A 44 6.04 -2.40 -17.28
CA SER A 44 6.96 -1.43 -17.87
C SER A 44 6.44 0.01 -17.77
N GLU A 45 7.30 0.97 -18.05
CA GLU A 45 6.91 2.39 -18.05
C GLU A 45 5.72 2.62 -19.01
N ALA A 46 5.82 2.11 -20.23
CA ALA A 46 4.77 2.25 -21.25
C ALA A 46 3.45 1.60 -20.80
N GLU A 47 3.52 0.41 -20.20
CA GLU A 47 2.33 -0.27 -19.66
C GLU A 47 1.71 0.48 -18.48
N THR A 48 2.55 1.06 -17.62
CA THR A 48 2.10 1.88 -16.50
C THR A 48 1.36 3.11 -17.00
N MET A 49 1.88 3.79 -18.03
CA MET A 49 1.25 4.95 -18.64
C MET A 49 -0.11 4.60 -19.27
N GLU A 50 -0.21 3.47 -19.96
CA GLU A 50 -1.44 2.94 -20.55
C GLU A 50 -2.50 2.67 -19.47
N LEU A 51 -2.14 1.91 -18.44
CA LEU A 51 -3.03 1.55 -17.34
C LEU A 51 -3.46 2.78 -16.52
N ALA A 52 -2.60 3.78 -16.37
CA ALA A 52 -2.94 5.03 -15.70
C ALA A 52 -3.99 5.81 -16.49
N ALA A 53 -3.83 5.89 -17.82
CA ALA A 53 -4.84 6.52 -18.69
C ALA A 53 -6.17 5.75 -18.66
N GLU A 54 -6.13 4.41 -18.66
CA GLU A 54 -7.33 3.58 -18.52
C GLU A 54 -8.03 3.84 -17.18
N LEU A 55 -7.27 3.91 -16.07
CA LEU A 55 -7.80 4.18 -14.74
C LEU A 55 -8.50 5.54 -14.65
N LEU A 56 -7.95 6.59 -15.27
CA LEU A 56 -8.59 7.90 -15.33
C LEU A 56 -9.89 7.90 -16.13
N GLY A 57 -10.05 6.96 -17.07
CA GLY A 57 -11.29 6.76 -17.81
C GLY A 57 -12.38 6.02 -17.03
N VAL A 58 -12.07 5.44 -15.86
CA VAL A 58 -13.03 4.69 -15.04
C VAL A 58 -14.02 5.66 -14.40
N SER A 59 -15.29 5.52 -14.75
CA SER A 59 -16.36 6.44 -14.34
C SER A 59 -17.23 5.94 -13.19
N ASN A 60 -17.15 4.66 -12.86
CA ASN A 60 -17.99 4.04 -11.85
C ASN A 60 -17.34 2.80 -11.21
N GLU A 61 -17.93 2.35 -10.10
CA GLU A 61 -17.40 1.25 -9.30
C GLU A 61 -17.37 -0.10 -10.05
N ALA A 62 -18.29 -0.33 -11.00
CA ALA A 62 -18.29 -1.56 -11.81
C ALA A 62 -17.17 -1.56 -12.86
N GLU A 63 -16.85 -0.40 -13.44
CA GLU A 63 -15.67 -0.22 -14.30
C GLU A 63 -14.38 -0.34 -13.50
N LEU A 64 -14.34 0.18 -12.27
CA LEU A 64 -13.20 0.02 -11.37
C LEU A 64 -12.93 -1.45 -11.07
N ASP A 65 -13.98 -2.24 -10.78
CA ASP A 65 -13.84 -3.68 -10.55
C ASP A 65 -13.29 -4.41 -11.79
N ARG A 66 -13.71 -4.02 -12.99
CA ARG A 66 -13.20 -4.59 -14.25
C ARG A 66 -11.74 -4.22 -14.48
N PHE A 67 -11.40 -2.95 -14.30
CA PHE A 67 -10.03 -2.44 -14.41
C PHE A 67 -9.10 -3.17 -13.44
N LEU A 68 -9.46 -3.25 -12.15
CA LEU A 68 -8.66 -3.96 -11.14
C LEU A 68 -8.51 -5.45 -11.46
N GLY A 69 -9.56 -6.09 -11.97
CA GLY A 69 -9.48 -7.46 -12.46
C GLY A 69 -8.45 -7.63 -13.58
N SER A 70 -8.48 -6.76 -14.59
CA SER A 70 -7.52 -6.77 -15.71
C SER A 70 -6.09 -6.48 -15.24
N LEU A 71 -5.91 -5.50 -14.36
CA LEU A 71 -4.62 -5.13 -13.79
C LEU A 71 -4.01 -6.30 -13.02
N ILE A 72 -4.78 -6.93 -12.11
CA ILE A 72 -4.32 -8.10 -11.34
C ILE A 72 -3.96 -9.26 -12.27
N LYS A 73 -4.74 -9.47 -13.33
CA LYS A 73 -4.46 -10.50 -14.35
C LYS A 73 -3.09 -10.30 -14.98
N ARG A 74 -2.81 -9.06 -15.41
CA ARG A 74 -1.59 -8.68 -16.11
C ARG A 74 -0.38 -8.76 -15.17
N ALA A 75 -0.46 -8.12 -14.00
CA ALA A 75 0.63 -8.07 -13.03
C ALA A 75 0.99 -9.42 -12.42
N GLY A 76 -0.01 -10.24 -12.09
CA GLY A 76 0.23 -11.55 -11.51
C GLY A 76 0.72 -12.59 -12.53
N GLN A 77 0.77 -12.24 -13.82
CA GLN A 77 0.96 -13.16 -14.96
C GLN A 77 0.08 -14.42 -14.87
N ALA A 78 -1.02 -14.32 -14.13
CA ALA A 78 -1.81 -15.44 -13.72
C ALA A 78 -3.03 -15.56 -14.61
N ALA A 79 -3.32 -16.78 -15.06
CA ALA A 79 -4.57 -17.06 -15.73
C ALA A 79 -5.76 -16.60 -14.85
N GLY A 80 -6.93 -16.35 -15.46
CA GLY A 80 -8.12 -15.84 -14.76
C GLY A 80 -8.61 -16.68 -13.56
N LYS A 81 -7.99 -17.83 -13.29
CA LYS A 81 -8.15 -18.63 -12.06
C LYS A 81 -7.64 -17.91 -10.81
N PHE A 82 -6.55 -17.13 -10.88
CA PHE A 82 -6.00 -16.43 -9.70
C PHE A 82 -6.94 -15.35 -9.18
N ILE A 83 -7.51 -14.53 -10.07
CA ILE A 83 -8.48 -13.49 -9.68
C ILE A 83 -9.71 -14.10 -9.00
N LYS A 84 -10.11 -15.29 -9.44
CA LYS A 84 -11.22 -16.05 -8.85
C LYS A 84 -10.84 -16.78 -7.56
N SER A 85 -9.57 -16.83 -7.19
CA SER A 85 -9.11 -17.46 -5.96
C SER A 85 -9.47 -16.62 -4.73
N PRO A 86 -9.51 -17.22 -3.53
CA PRO A 86 -9.69 -16.46 -2.29
C PRO A 86 -8.64 -15.35 -2.11
N VAL A 87 -7.37 -15.56 -2.52
CA VAL A 87 -6.31 -14.55 -2.45
C VAL A 87 -6.62 -13.39 -3.40
N GLY A 88 -6.96 -13.70 -4.66
CA GLY A 88 -7.27 -12.70 -5.68
C GLY A 88 -8.49 -11.84 -5.33
N GLN A 89 -9.53 -12.44 -4.74
CA GLN A 89 -10.71 -11.71 -4.27
C GLN A 89 -10.40 -10.78 -3.10
N GLN A 90 -9.62 -11.24 -2.12
CA GLN A 90 -9.19 -10.41 -0.98
C GLN A 90 -8.31 -9.26 -1.46
N LEU A 91 -7.36 -9.54 -2.36
CA LEU A 91 -6.50 -8.53 -2.97
C LEU A 91 -7.34 -7.49 -3.72
N GLY A 92 -8.26 -7.93 -4.59
CA GLY A 92 -9.14 -7.04 -5.33
C GLY A 92 -9.95 -6.11 -4.42
N GLY A 93 -10.51 -6.64 -3.32
CA GLY A 93 -11.21 -5.84 -2.33
C GLY A 93 -10.34 -4.79 -1.63
N LEU A 94 -9.10 -5.14 -1.26
CA LEU A 94 -8.14 -4.22 -0.65
C LEU A 94 -7.72 -3.12 -1.63
N LEU A 95 -7.39 -3.49 -2.88
CA LEU A 95 -6.99 -2.54 -3.92
C LEU A 95 -8.15 -1.60 -4.31
N LYS A 96 -9.38 -2.11 -4.33
CA LYS A 96 -10.58 -1.29 -4.53
C LYS A 96 -10.74 -0.25 -3.42
N GLY A 97 -10.56 -0.65 -2.16
CA GLY A 97 -10.58 0.27 -1.03
C GLY A 97 -9.51 1.35 -1.15
N ALA A 98 -8.29 0.96 -1.50
CA ALA A 98 -7.19 1.89 -1.73
C ALA A 98 -7.47 2.86 -2.89
N ALA A 99 -8.01 2.38 -4.01
CA ALA A 99 -8.38 3.20 -5.16
C ALA A 99 -9.41 4.27 -4.77
N LYS A 100 -10.47 3.88 -4.04
CA LYS A 100 -11.52 4.80 -3.58
C LYS A 100 -10.99 5.89 -2.64
N GLN A 101 -9.94 5.58 -1.87
CA GLN A 101 -9.30 6.52 -0.96
C GLN A 101 -8.28 7.43 -1.66
N ALA A 102 -7.50 6.89 -2.62
CA ALA A 102 -6.45 7.62 -3.32
C ALA A 102 -6.97 8.45 -4.49
N LEU A 103 -8.05 7.98 -5.15
CA LEU A 103 -8.65 8.59 -6.34
C LEU A 103 -10.16 8.81 -6.14
N PRO A 104 -10.59 9.76 -5.29
CA PRO A 104 -11.99 10.11 -5.09
C PRO A 104 -12.79 10.38 -6.38
N MET A 105 -12.10 10.70 -7.48
CA MET A 105 -12.68 10.86 -8.82
C MET A 105 -13.35 9.58 -9.34
N VAL A 106 -12.76 8.41 -9.07
CA VAL A 106 -13.20 7.10 -9.63
C VAL A 106 -14.44 6.53 -8.92
N GLY A 107 -14.83 7.10 -7.77
CA GLY A 107 -16.07 6.77 -7.05
C GLY A 107 -17.15 7.85 -7.13
N SER A 108 -16.82 8.98 -7.73
CA SER A 108 -17.73 10.10 -7.91
C SER A 108 -18.50 9.88 -9.20
N ALA A 109 -19.59 9.12 -9.12
CA ALA A 109 -20.66 9.22 -10.12
C ALA A 109 -21.25 10.64 -10.06
N ILE A 110 -20.48 11.62 -10.53
CA ILE A 110 -20.95 12.96 -10.80
C ILE A 110 -21.51 12.88 -12.21
N GLY A 111 -22.77 12.46 -12.27
CA GLY A 111 -23.62 12.83 -13.37
C GLY A 111 -23.57 14.35 -13.52
N GLY A 112 -23.00 14.80 -14.63
CA GLY A 112 -23.07 16.16 -15.12
C GLY A 112 -21.85 17.00 -14.77
N TYR A 113 -21.04 17.30 -15.78
CA TYR A 113 -20.65 18.69 -16.05
C TYR A 113 -19.95 19.45 -14.89
N PHE A 114 -18.66 19.21 -14.63
CA PHE A 114 -17.91 20.08 -13.70
C PHE A 114 -16.59 20.58 -14.28
N GLY A 115 -16.70 21.53 -15.20
CA GLY A 115 -15.71 22.58 -15.45
C GLY A 115 -16.08 23.85 -14.67
N GLY A 116 -16.05 23.81 -13.34
CA GLY A 116 -16.38 24.94 -12.46
C GLY A 116 -15.85 24.76 -11.05
N ALA A 117 -15.94 25.80 -10.20
CA ALA A 117 -15.29 25.89 -8.87
C ALA A 117 -15.59 24.74 -7.88
N GLY A 118 -16.59 23.88 -8.14
CA GLY A 118 -16.84 22.63 -7.41
C GLY A 118 -15.89 21.49 -7.80
N GLY A 119 -15.59 21.33 -9.09
CA GLY A 119 -14.65 20.31 -9.59
C GLY A 119 -13.21 20.57 -9.14
N ALA A 120 -12.78 21.84 -9.17
CA ALA A 120 -11.47 22.25 -8.67
C ALA A 120 -11.27 21.91 -7.17
N LYS A 121 -12.32 21.91 -6.36
CA LYS A 121 -12.22 21.56 -4.93
C LYS A 121 -12.06 20.06 -4.71
N ILE A 122 -12.69 19.23 -5.54
CA ILE A 122 -12.55 17.77 -5.49
C ILE A 122 -11.16 17.37 -5.98
N GLY A 123 -10.69 17.94 -7.10
CA GLY A 123 -9.33 17.70 -7.62
C GLY A 123 -8.23 18.04 -6.60
N ASN A 124 -8.35 19.19 -5.93
CA ASN A 124 -7.42 19.59 -4.86
C ASN A 124 -7.39 18.60 -3.67
N GLN A 125 -8.53 18.01 -3.30
CA GLN A 125 -8.59 17.01 -2.23
C GLN A 125 -7.96 15.67 -2.64
N VAL A 126 -8.17 15.25 -3.89
CA VAL A 126 -7.56 14.06 -4.50
C VAL A 126 -6.04 14.21 -4.49
N ALA A 127 -5.53 15.30 -5.06
CA ALA A 127 -4.10 15.58 -5.14
C ALA A 127 -3.44 15.64 -3.75
N SER A 128 -4.03 16.34 -2.78
CA SER A 128 -3.46 16.40 -1.42
C SER A 128 -3.44 15.04 -0.71
N THR A 129 -4.33 14.11 -1.07
CA THR A 129 -4.39 12.78 -0.46
C THR A 129 -3.44 11.81 -1.16
N ALA A 130 -3.46 11.77 -2.49
CA ALA A 130 -2.54 10.99 -3.30
C ALA A 130 -1.08 11.42 -3.04
N GLY A 131 -0.80 12.72 -2.99
CA GLY A 131 0.52 13.27 -2.67
C GLY A 131 1.04 12.78 -1.33
N ARG A 132 0.19 12.75 -0.29
CA ARG A 132 0.58 12.20 1.03
C ARG A 132 0.76 10.68 1.02
N ILE A 133 -0.12 9.96 0.33
CA ILE A 133 -0.10 8.49 0.24
C ILE A 133 1.17 8.02 -0.47
N PHE A 134 1.41 8.55 -1.67
CA PHE A 134 2.48 8.12 -2.56
C PHE A 134 3.78 8.92 -2.37
N GLY A 135 3.76 9.98 -1.56
CA GLY A 135 4.91 10.86 -1.36
C GLY A 135 5.24 11.70 -2.59
N LEU A 136 4.22 12.06 -3.37
CA LEU A 136 4.38 12.84 -4.60
C LEU A 136 4.37 14.34 -4.31
N GLU A 137 5.27 15.06 -4.98
CA GLU A 137 5.28 16.52 -5.02
C GLU A 137 4.35 16.97 -6.15
N LEU A 138 3.08 17.15 -5.81
CA LEU A 138 2.02 17.54 -6.75
C LEU A 138 1.81 19.06 -6.82
N GLU A 139 2.54 19.82 -5.99
CA GLU A 139 2.46 21.28 -5.97
C GLU A 139 3.02 21.88 -7.27
N GLY A 140 2.32 22.86 -7.83
CA GLY A 140 2.74 23.54 -9.06
C GLY A 140 2.39 22.82 -10.37
N LEU A 141 1.91 21.57 -10.32
CA LEU A 141 1.38 20.85 -11.47
C LEU A 141 -0.05 21.28 -11.81
N SER A 142 -0.48 21.06 -13.06
CA SER A 142 -1.88 21.20 -13.45
C SER A 142 -2.74 20.12 -12.78
N HIS A 143 -4.06 20.33 -12.67
CA HIS A 143 -4.93 19.32 -12.05
C HIS A 143 -4.89 17.99 -12.80
N GLU A 144 -4.86 18.07 -14.11
CA GLU A 144 -4.77 16.92 -15.01
C GLU A 144 -3.48 16.13 -14.79
N ASP A 145 -2.34 16.82 -14.65
CA ASP A 145 -1.03 16.18 -14.40
C ASP A 145 -0.96 15.55 -13.00
N GLN A 146 -1.55 16.20 -11.99
CA GLN A 146 -1.60 15.67 -10.63
C GLN A 146 -2.37 14.35 -10.57
N GLU A 147 -3.50 14.29 -11.27
CA GLU A 147 -4.35 13.09 -11.36
C GLU A 147 -3.62 11.97 -12.11
N TYR A 148 -2.90 12.31 -13.18
CA TYR A 148 -2.12 11.34 -13.94
C TYR A 148 -0.97 10.74 -13.13
N GLU A 149 -0.19 11.55 -12.40
CA GLU A 149 0.89 11.04 -11.55
C GLU A 149 0.34 10.19 -10.40
N ALA A 150 -0.78 10.61 -9.79
CA ALA A 150 -1.47 9.79 -8.79
C ALA A 150 -1.95 8.45 -9.36
N ALA A 151 -2.50 8.44 -10.57
CA ALA A 151 -2.92 7.21 -11.26
C ALA A 151 -1.74 6.29 -11.57
N LYS A 152 -0.61 6.84 -12.07
CA LYS A 152 0.63 6.09 -12.30
C LYS A 152 1.14 5.43 -11.03
N SER A 153 1.26 6.18 -9.93
CA SER A 153 1.71 5.61 -8.65
C SER A 153 0.76 4.54 -8.12
N PHE A 154 -0.55 4.74 -8.27
CA PHE A 154 -1.53 3.71 -7.90
C PHE A 154 -1.38 2.43 -8.72
N VAL A 155 -1.19 2.53 -10.05
CA VAL A 155 -1.00 1.39 -10.94
C VAL A 155 0.25 0.59 -10.57
N GLN A 156 1.37 1.28 -10.33
CA GLN A 156 2.61 0.62 -9.89
C GLN A 156 2.42 -0.09 -8.55
N PHE A 157 1.76 0.58 -7.60
CA PHE A 157 1.45 0.01 -6.29
C PHE A 157 0.57 -1.24 -6.40
N ALA A 158 -0.53 -1.15 -7.16
CA ALA A 158 -1.49 -2.23 -7.34
C ALA A 158 -0.86 -3.41 -8.09
N GLY A 159 -0.08 -3.14 -9.13
CA GLY A 159 0.64 -4.16 -9.90
C GLY A 159 1.65 -4.90 -9.04
N THR A 160 2.44 -4.17 -8.26
CA THR A 160 3.43 -4.75 -7.33
C THR A 160 2.74 -5.61 -6.27
N ALA A 161 1.62 -5.15 -5.69
CA ALA A 161 0.83 -5.94 -4.75
C ALA A 161 0.28 -7.23 -5.40
N ALA A 162 -0.20 -7.15 -6.63
CA ALA A 162 -0.70 -8.32 -7.36
C ALA A 162 0.40 -9.34 -7.70
N ARG A 163 1.56 -8.87 -8.17
CA ARG A 163 2.74 -9.71 -8.40
C ARG A 163 3.19 -10.42 -7.12
N ASN A 164 3.32 -9.68 -6.01
CA ASN A 164 3.67 -10.23 -4.71
C ASN A 164 2.69 -11.30 -4.22
N ALA A 165 1.38 -11.05 -4.39
CA ALA A 165 0.34 -12.01 -4.00
C ALA A 165 0.34 -13.27 -4.87
N ALA A 166 0.62 -13.14 -6.18
CA ALA A 166 0.68 -14.26 -7.11
C ALA A 166 1.89 -15.18 -6.85
N LEU A 167 3.02 -14.61 -6.42
CA LEU A 167 4.23 -15.34 -6.08
C LEU A 167 4.22 -15.94 -4.66
N SER A 168 3.18 -15.67 -3.87
CA SER A 168 3.10 -16.13 -2.48
C SER A 168 2.69 -17.61 -2.36
N PRO A 169 3.11 -18.33 -1.29
CA PRO A 169 2.74 -19.72 -1.07
C PRO A 169 1.22 -19.95 -0.99
N GLN A 170 0.71 -20.94 -1.74
CA GLN A 170 -0.73 -21.19 -1.89
C GLN A 170 -1.39 -21.88 -0.68
N ALA A 171 -0.61 -22.44 0.24
CA ALA A 171 -1.11 -23.13 1.44
C ALA A 171 -1.44 -22.18 2.62
N ALA A 172 -1.11 -20.90 2.49
CA ALA A 172 -1.30 -19.90 3.55
C ALA A 172 -2.72 -19.34 3.58
N ASN A 173 -3.07 -18.69 4.71
CA ASN A 173 -4.36 -18.01 4.86
C ASN A 173 -4.53 -16.93 3.77
N PRO A 174 -5.60 -16.97 2.94
CA PRO A 174 -5.72 -16.07 1.80
C PRO A 174 -5.75 -14.58 2.14
N ARG A 175 -6.36 -14.23 3.27
CA ARG A 175 -6.44 -12.85 3.75
C ARG A 175 -5.06 -12.36 4.19
N ALA A 176 -4.30 -13.18 4.89
CA ALA A 176 -2.95 -12.84 5.33
C ALA A 176 -2.02 -12.61 4.13
N VAL A 177 -2.11 -13.45 3.09
CA VAL A 177 -1.35 -13.30 1.84
C VAL A 177 -1.68 -11.99 1.13
N ALA A 178 -2.97 -11.68 0.95
CA ALA A 178 -3.37 -10.43 0.30
C ALA A 178 -2.91 -9.20 1.10
N GLN A 179 -3.04 -9.23 2.43
CA GLN A 179 -2.62 -8.14 3.31
C GLN A 179 -1.09 -7.95 3.30
N SER A 180 -0.31 -9.03 3.36
CA SER A 180 1.15 -8.95 3.35
C SER A 180 1.66 -8.42 2.01
N ALA A 181 1.08 -8.86 0.89
CA ALA A 181 1.43 -8.39 -0.45
C ALA A 181 1.16 -6.90 -0.64
N VAL A 182 -0.01 -6.41 -0.20
CA VAL A 182 -0.36 -4.99 -0.20
C VAL A 182 0.56 -4.19 0.72
N ALA A 183 0.85 -4.68 1.93
CA ALA A 183 1.74 -4.00 2.87
C ALA A 183 3.20 -3.95 2.39
N ALA A 184 3.66 -4.96 1.65
CA ALA A 184 4.98 -4.96 1.02
C ALA A 184 5.05 -3.89 -0.08
N ALA A 185 4.06 -3.83 -0.98
CA ALA A 185 3.99 -2.81 -2.02
C ALA A 185 3.84 -1.39 -1.44
N ALA A 186 3.04 -1.22 -0.39
CA ALA A 186 2.82 0.08 0.25
C ALA A 186 4.10 0.65 0.85
N ARG A 187 4.97 -0.19 1.43
CA ARG A 187 6.25 0.27 1.99
C ARG A 187 7.18 0.91 0.96
N GLN A 188 7.10 0.45 -0.28
CA GLN A 188 7.94 0.94 -1.37
C GLN A 188 7.32 2.11 -2.11
N LEU A 189 6.03 1.99 -2.46
CA LEU A 189 5.37 2.87 -3.42
C LEU A 189 4.35 3.81 -2.78
N ALA A 190 3.87 3.51 -1.57
CA ALA A 190 2.84 4.29 -0.90
C ALA A 190 3.16 4.50 0.60
N PRO A 191 4.30 5.15 0.93
CA PRO A 191 4.82 5.23 2.29
C PRO A 191 3.85 5.93 3.27
N GLY A 192 2.98 6.80 2.77
CA GLY A 192 1.94 7.46 3.55
C GLY A 192 0.89 6.50 4.12
N LEU A 193 0.60 5.39 3.44
CA LEU A 193 -0.33 4.36 3.95
C LEU A 193 0.24 3.62 5.15
N VAL A 194 1.56 3.41 5.17
CA VAL A 194 2.25 2.69 6.24
C VAL A 194 2.48 3.60 7.45
N ARG A 195 2.81 4.88 7.22
CA ARG A 195 3.01 5.89 8.28
C ARG A 195 1.70 6.37 8.92
N GLY A 196 0.58 6.33 8.18
CA GLY A 196 -0.74 6.74 8.65
C GLY A 196 -1.56 5.65 9.35
N ALA A 197 -1.15 4.38 9.23
CA ALA A 197 -1.68 3.35 10.11
C ALA A 197 -1.31 3.73 11.55
N PRO A 198 -2.26 3.84 12.50
CA PRO A 198 -1.89 4.03 13.89
C PRO A 198 -0.92 2.90 14.19
N ALA A 199 0.32 3.25 14.51
CA ALA A 199 1.27 2.27 15.00
C ALA A 199 0.53 1.55 16.13
N VAL A 200 0.19 0.28 15.91
CA VAL A 200 -0.11 -0.60 17.02
C VAL A 200 1.22 -0.70 17.71
N ASN A 201 1.48 0.25 18.63
CA ASN A 201 2.63 0.23 19.49
C ASN A 201 2.64 -1.16 20.09
N PRO A 202 3.65 -2.01 19.83
CA PRO A 202 3.76 -3.30 20.51
C PRO A 202 3.95 -3.10 22.03
N GLY A 203 4.30 -1.87 22.45
CA GLY A 203 4.30 -1.41 23.83
C GLY A 203 2.95 -0.93 24.39
N ALA A 204 1.86 -0.97 23.62
CA ALA A 204 0.50 -0.65 24.08
C ALA A 204 -0.28 -1.89 24.57
N LEU A 205 0.35 -3.06 24.68
CA LEU A 205 0.12 -3.88 25.87
C LEU A 205 0.84 -3.20 27.03
N GLY A 206 0.25 -2.09 27.47
CA GLY A 206 0.61 -1.52 28.76
C GLY A 206 0.52 -2.64 29.78
N LYS A 207 1.60 -2.87 30.53
CA LYS A 207 1.49 -3.50 31.85
C LYS A 207 0.32 -2.80 32.52
N ALA A 208 -0.78 -3.53 32.69
CA ALA A 208 -1.94 -3.03 33.40
C ALA A 208 -1.43 -2.65 34.78
N CYS A 209 -1.22 -1.35 35.00
CA CYS A 209 -1.00 -0.79 36.31
C CYS A 209 -2.31 -1.04 37.08
N PRO A 210 -2.33 -1.95 38.06
CA PRO A 210 -3.59 -2.34 38.71
C PRO A 210 -4.17 -1.21 39.57
N SER A 211 -3.43 -0.12 39.80
CA SER A 211 -3.88 1.07 40.53
C SER A 211 -4.25 2.27 39.63
N CYS A 212 -3.98 2.18 38.34
CA CYS A 212 -4.32 3.23 37.38
C CYS A 212 -5.77 3.00 36.94
N GLY A 213 -6.71 3.40 37.81
CA GLY A 213 -8.13 3.33 37.55
C GLY A 213 -8.46 3.92 36.18
N ARG A 214 -9.32 3.24 35.42
CA ARG A 214 -9.99 3.82 34.26
C ARG A 214 -10.62 5.14 34.71
N GLY A 215 -9.99 6.25 34.33
CA GLY A 215 -10.60 7.57 34.42
C GLY A 215 -11.77 7.62 33.46
N ALA A 216 -12.90 7.04 33.88
CA ALA A 216 -14.18 7.34 33.28
C ALA A 216 -14.42 8.83 33.52
N MET A 217 -14.32 9.64 32.47
CA MET A 217 -14.84 11.00 32.46
C MET A 217 -16.38 10.96 32.48
N SER A 218 -16.97 10.27 33.45
CA SER A 218 -18.40 10.20 33.68
C SER A 218 -18.72 10.97 34.95
N GLY A 219 -18.93 12.28 34.80
CA GLY A 219 -19.56 13.08 35.84
C GLY A 219 -21.06 12.78 35.87
N ARG A 220 -21.59 12.45 37.04
CA ARG A 220 -23.04 12.33 37.22
C ARG A 220 -23.58 13.73 37.44
N TRP A 221 -24.46 14.21 36.57
CA TRP A 221 -25.18 15.44 36.83
C TRP A 221 -26.65 15.16 37.09
N MET A 222 -27.27 15.98 37.92
CA MET A 222 -28.71 15.94 38.13
C MET A 222 -29.30 17.35 38.10
N ARG A 223 -30.51 17.45 37.56
CA ARG A 223 -31.26 18.70 37.53
C ARG A 223 -32.18 18.77 38.74
N ARG A 224 -32.11 19.87 39.49
CA ARG A 224 -33.04 20.17 40.59
C ARG A 224 -33.66 21.54 40.33
N GLY A 225 -34.89 21.54 39.81
CA GLY A 225 -35.56 22.76 39.36
C GLY A 225 -34.82 23.43 38.21
N ASN A 226 -34.39 24.68 38.40
CA ASN A 226 -33.63 25.45 37.42
C ASN A 226 -32.10 25.35 37.57
N LYS A 227 -31.57 24.47 38.44
CA LYS A 227 -30.13 24.30 38.67
C LYS A 227 -29.64 22.91 38.23
N ILE A 228 -28.42 22.85 37.72
CA ILE A 228 -27.69 21.61 37.42
C ILE A 228 -26.62 21.42 38.49
N ILE A 229 -26.60 20.25 39.12
CA ILE A 229 -25.61 19.87 40.13
C ILE A 229 -24.73 18.78 39.52
N LEU A 230 -23.42 19.00 39.54
CA LEU A 230 -22.39 18.08 39.05
C LEU A 230 -21.80 17.34 40.25
N PHE A 231 -21.73 16.02 40.19
CA PHE A 231 -21.06 15.18 41.18
C PHE A 231 -19.77 14.62 40.60
N GLY A 232 -18.65 14.81 41.33
CA GLY A 232 -17.33 14.28 40.98
C GLY A 232 -16.46 15.23 40.15
N ALA A 233 -16.19 16.42 40.70
CA ALA A 233 -15.09 17.29 40.24
C ALA A 233 -13.82 16.96 41.03
#